data_AF-A0A8T2SYH6-F1
#
_entry.id   AF-A0A8T2SYH6-F1
#
_cell.length_a   1.000
_cell.length_b   1.000
_cell.length_c   1.000
_cell.angle_alpha   90.00
_cell.angle_beta   90.00
_cell.angle_gamma   90.00
#
_symmetry.space_group_name_H-M   'P 1'
#
loop_
_entity.id
_entity.type
_entity.pdbx_description
1 polymer ?
#
loop_
_entity_poly.entity_id
_entity_poly.type
_entity_poly.pdbx_seq_one_letter_code
_entity_poly.pdbx_strand_id
1 'polypeptide(L)'
;MKANDILAFQITQRDEEALKYLKDIRWSKMEEPKGFKLEFLFDTNPFFKNTLLTKEYHMIEEEEPVLERAVGTEIEWNAGKNLTQKLMRKKVKKGAKNVKPITKTEPCESFFNFFAPPRVPDDDEEIDHDKAEELQDIMEQDYAIGSTIRDKIIPRAVSWYTGELEDTEIYEDADESGDLGDEEEDDDDDEGGSDSDDAK
;
A
#
# COMPACT_ATOMS: atom_id res chain seq x y z
N MET A 1 8.46 -7.72 10.40
CA MET A 1 7.48 -7.33 9.36
C MET A 1 6.05 -7.55 9.82
N LYS A 2 5.62 -8.75 10.25
CA LYS A 2 4.24 -8.98 10.72
C LYS A 2 3.86 -8.27 12.04
N ALA A 3 4.84 -7.76 12.78
CA ALA A 3 4.59 -6.98 14.00
C ALA A 3 4.10 -5.54 13.73
N ASN A 4 4.18 -5.08 12.47
CA ASN A 4 3.61 -3.80 12.05
C ASN A 4 2.29 -4.06 11.32
N ASP A 5 1.23 -3.32 11.67
CA ASP A 5 -0.14 -3.62 11.29
C ASP A 5 -0.39 -3.48 9.78
N ILE A 6 0.20 -2.44 9.18
CA ILE A 6 0.10 -2.18 7.73
C ILE A 6 0.64 -3.39 6.95
N LEU A 7 1.81 -3.91 7.34
CA LEU A 7 2.41 -5.08 6.70
C LEU A 7 1.74 -6.39 7.08
N ALA A 8 1.23 -6.50 8.30
CA ALA A 8 0.50 -7.69 8.76
C ALA A 8 -0.73 -7.96 7.89
N PHE A 9 -1.44 -6.90 7.47
CA PHE A 9 -2.59 -7.02 6.58
C PHE A 9 -2.22 -7.53 5.18
N GLN A 10 -1.03 -7.18 4.69
CA GLN A 10 -0.56 -7.57 3.35
C GLN A 10 0.03 -8.99 3.30
N ILE A 11 0.50 -9.51 4.44
CA ILE A 11 1.17 -10.81 4.51
C ILE A 11 0.17 -11.93 4.81
N THR A 12 -0.10 -12.77 3.82
CA THR A 12 -0.90 -13.98 4.01
C THR A 12 -0.05 -15.12 4.58
N GLN A 13 -0.69 -16.14 5.14
CA GLN A 13 -0.01 -17.34 5.65
C GLN A 13 0.84 -18.05 4.57
N ARG A 14 0.46 -17.96 3.28
CA ARG A 14 1.24 -18.56 2.20
C ARG A 14 2.52 -17.76 1.91
N ASP A 15 2.48 -16.46 2.13
CA ASP A 15 3.62 -15.57 1.92
C ASP A 15 4.68 -15.77 3.00
N GLU A 16 4.26 -16.06 4.24
CA GLU A 16 5.17 -16.35 5.36
C GLU A 16 6.19 -17.44 5.01
N GLU A 17 5.77 -18.49 4.32
CA GLU A 17 6.67 -19.59 3.93
C GLU A 17 7.77 -19.14 2.96
N ALA A 18 7.50 -18.17 2.09
CA ALA A 18 8.51 -17.58 1.22
C ALA A 18 9.34 -16.52 1.94
N LEU A 19 8.71 -15.71 2.82
CA LEU A 19 9.38 -14.69 3.62
C LEU A 19 10.37 -15.27 4.65
N LYS A 20 10.27 -16.55 5.02
CA LYS A 20 11.32 -17.25 5.79
C LYS A 20 12.69 -17.25 5.11
N TYR A 21 12.73 -17.10 3.79
CA TYR A 21 13.98 -17.05 3.02
C TYR A 21 14.46 -15.61 2.82
N LEU A 22 13.73 -14.61 3.30
CA LEU A 22 14.17 -13.23 3.27
C LEU A 22 15.29 -13.04 4.28
N LYS A 23 16.46 -12.65 3.77
CA LYS A 23 17.68 -12.48 4.54
C LYS A 23 17.90 -11.05 4.99
N ASP A 24 17.59 -10.09 4.13
CA ASP A 24 17.87 -8.69 4.37
C ASP A 24 16.89 -7.79 3.59
N ILE A 25 16.63 -6.60 4.14
CA ILE A 25 15.87 -5.54 3.48
C ILE A 25 16.69 -4.27 3.58
N ARG A 26 16.99 -3.67 2.44
CA ARG A 26 17.74 -2.42 2.35
C ARG A 26 16.93 -1.38 1.61
N TRP A 27 17.31 -0.14 1.81
CA TRP A 27 16.84 0.94 0.96
C TRP A 27 18.01 1.82 0.53
N SER A 28 17.86 2.44 -0.64
CA SER A 28 18.79 3.45 -1.15
C SER A 28 18.01 4.62 -1.73
N LYS A 29 18.57 5.82 -1.62
CA LYS A 29 18.04 7.01 -2.28
C LYS A 29 18.41 6.96 -3.76
N MET A 30 17.49 7.38 -4.62
CA MET A 30 17.72 7.58 -6.05
C MET A 30 17.80 9.09 -6.34
N GLU A 31 18.79 9.49 -7.12
CA GLU A 31 19.04 10.90 -7.43
C GLU A 31 18.40 11.34 -8.74
N GLU A 32 18.46 10.52 -9.80
CA GLU A 32 17.88 10.80 -11.11
C GLU A 32 17.34 9.52 -11.77
N PRO A 33 16.01 9.37 -11.95
CA PRO A 33 14.95 10.21 -11.35
C PRO A 33 14.96 10.12 -9.81
N LYS A 34 14.43 11.16 -9.16
CA LYS A 34 14.38 11.23 -7.69
C LYS A 34 13.50 10.13 -7.13
N GLY A 35 13.81 9.70 -5.92
CA GLY A 35 12.99 8.75 -5.18
C GLY A 35 13.80 7.80 -4.31
N PHE A 36 13.30 6.59 -4.11
CA PHE A 36 14.00 5.58 -3.34
C PHE A 36 13.71 4.16 -3.85
N LYS A 37 14.64 3.27 -3.54
CA LYS A 37 14.60 1.86 -3.92
C LYS A 37 14.67 1.01 -2.68
N LEU A 38 13.75 0.06 -2.54
CA LEU A 38 13.77 -1.03 -1.58
C LEU A 38 14.36 -2.28 -2.24
N GLU A 39 15.19 -2.99 -1.51
CA GLU A 39 15.91 -4.18 -1.95
C GLU A 39 15.69 -5.32 -0.95
N PHE A 40 15.00 -6.36 -1.39
CA PHE A 40 14.68 -7.54 -0.59
C PHE A 40 15.58 -8.69 -1.05
N LEU A 41 16.54 -9.05 -0.21
CA LEU A 41 17.49 -10.11 -0.49
C LEU A 41 16.96 -11.45 0.04
N PHE A 42 16.80 -12.42 -0.86
CA PHE A 42 16.35 -13.77 -0.54
C PHE A 42 17.47 -14.80 -0.74
N ASP A 43 17.53 -15.77 0.16
CA ASP A 43 18.27 -17.00 -0.09
C ASP A 43 17.56 -17.85 -1.17
N THR A 44 18.29 -18.85 -1.69
CA THR A 44 17.70 -19.84 -2.61
C THR A 44 16.49 -20.49 -1.94
N ASN A 45 15.33 -20.43 -2.60
CA ASN A 45 14.07 -20.84 -2.03
C ASN A 45 13.22 -21.62 -3.04
N PRO A 46 12.21 -22.39 -2.59
CA PRO A 46 11.41 -23.21 -3.48
C PRO A 46 10.34 -22.42 -4.26
N PHE A 47 10.15 -21.12 -4.00
CA PHE A 47 9.05 -20.34 -4.56
C PHE A 47 9.39 -19.63 -5.87
N PHE A 48 10.55 -18.98 -5.93
CA PHE A 48 10.99 -18.23 -7.10
C PHE A 48 12.52 -18.28 -7.23
N LYS A 49 13.03 -17.88 -8.39
CA LYS A 49 14.47 -17.92 -8.70
C LYS A 49 15.24 -16.67 -8.28
N ASN A 50 14.56 -15.54 -8.16
CA ASN A 50 15.18 -14.26 -7.83
C ASN A 50 15.86 -14.35 -6.46
N THR A 51 17.10 -13.87 -6.39
CA THR A 51 17.81 -13.64 -5.12
C THR A 51 17.60 -12.22 -4.61
N LEU A 52 17.21 -11.30 -5.49
CA LEU A 52 16.92 -9.91 -5.16
C LEU A 52 15.59 -9.52 -5.81
N LEU A 53 14.65 -9.05 -4.99
CA LEU A 53 13.44 -8.38 -5.44
C LEU A 53 13.54 -6.90 -5.09
N THR A 54 13.29 -6.03 -6.04
CA THR A 54 13.36 -4.59 -5.83
C THR A 54 12.01 -3.93 -6.04
N LYS A 55 11.79 -2.84 -5.30
CA LYS A 55 10.67 -1.92 -5.47
C LYS A 55 11.21 -0.50 -5.50
N GLU A 56 10.93 0.23 -6.56
CA GLU A 56 11.40 1.60 -6.78
C GLU A 56 10.20 2.53 -6.80
N TYR A 57 10.31 3.66 -6.11
CA TYR A 57 9.37 4.77 -6.16
C TYR A 57 10.07 5.94 -6.83
N HIS A 58 9.53 6.40 -7.95
CA HIS A 58 10.02 7.53 -8.73
C HIS A 58 9.16 8.73 -8.33
N MET A 59 9.80 9.81 -7.89
CA MET A 59 9.15 10.99 -7.34
C MET A 59 9.52 12.21 -8.18
N ILE A 60 8.54 13.10 -8.39
CA ILE A 60 8.77 14.41 -8.98
C ILE A 60 8.98 15.39 -7.84
N GLU A 61 10.07 16.16 -7.90
CA GLU A 61 10.34 17.22 -6.95
C GLU A 61 9.72 18.53 -7.47
N GLU A 62 8.46 18.73 -7.10
CA GLU A 62 7.78 20.02 -7.19
C GLU A 62 7.85 20.73 -5.81
N GLU A 63 6.91 21.63 -5.53
CA GLU A 63 6.80 22.30 -4.21
C GLU A 63 6.50 21.28 -3.09
N GLU A 64 5.73 20.25 -3.43
CA GLU A 64 5.50 19.05 -2.61
C GLU A 64 5.93 17.81 -3.41
N PRO A 65 6.73 16.88 -2.84
CA PRO A 65 7.15 15.69 -3.58
C PRO A 65 5.97 14.77 -3.92
N VAL A 66 5.71 14.57 -5.20
CA VAL A 66 4.60 13.71 -5.68
C VAL A 66 5.16 12.38 -6.19
N LEU A 67 4.44 11.28 -5.93
CA LEU A 67 4.74 9.98 -6.52
C LEU A 67 4.36 9.98 -8.01
N GLU A 68 5.34 9.83 -8.89
CA GLU A 68 5.10 9.70 -10.33
C GLU A 68 4.71 8.28 -10.71
N ARG A 69 5.51 7.29 -10.26
CA ARG A 69 5.28 5.88 -10.56
C ARG A 69 6.04 4.98 -9.60
N ALA A 70 5.58 3.74 -9.52
CA ALA A 70 6.27 2.67 -8.83
C ALA A 70 6.67 1.55 -9.82
N VAL A 71 7.86 0.99 -9.62
CA VAL A 71 8.41 -0.10 -10.45
C VAL A 71 8.82 -1.24 -9.54
N GLY A 72 8.29 -2.44 -9.78
CA GLY A 72 8.64 -3.64 -9.04
C GLY A 72 9.34 -4.68 -9.92
N THR A 73 10.15 -5.52 -9.28
CA THR A 73 10.80 -6.66 -9.95
C THR A 73 9.78 -7.74 -10.31
N GLU A 74 9.79 -8.19 -11.57
CA GLU A 74 9.03 -9.36 -11.96
C GLU A 74 9.57 -10.62 -11.27
N ILE A 75 8.69 -11.33 -10.56
CA ILE A 75 9.05 -12.52 -9.81
C ILE A 75 9.03 -13.74 -10.73
N GLU A 76 10.18 -14.40 -10.84
CA GLU A 76 10.37 -15.64 -11.59
C GLU A 76 9.89 -16.85 -10.78
N TRP A 77 8.56 -16.98 -10.67
CA TRP A 77 7.93 -18.08 -9.92
C TRP A 77 8.30 -19.46 -10.46
N ASN A 78 8.62 -20.37 -9.54
CA ASN A 78 8.72 -21.79 -9.84
C ASN A 78 7.33 -22.38 -10.15
N ALA A 79 7.31 -23.49 -10.89
CA ALA A 79 6.07 -24.11 -11.35
C ALA A 79 5.11 -24.44 -10.19
N GLY A 80 3.90 -23.85 -10.23
CA GLY A 80 2.87 -24.06 -9.21
C GLY A 80 3.15 -23.39 -7.86
N LYS A 81 4.12 -22.47 -7.80
CA LYS A 81 4.52 -21.76 -6.59
C LYS A 81 4.20 -20.27 -6.61
N ASN A 82 3.52 -19.79 -7.66
CA ASN A 82 3.05 -18.43 -7.72
C ASN A 82 2.05 -18.15 -6.58
N LEU A 83 2.44 -17.28 -5.66
CA LEU A 83 1.65 -16.92 -4.50
C LEU A 83 0.56 -15.88 -4.79
N THR A 84 0.74 -15.08 -5.86
CA THR A 84 -0.21 -14.06 -6.31
C THR A 84 -1.37 -14.64 -7.13
N GLN A 85 -1.38 -15.95 -7.36
CA GLN A 85 -2.41 -16.65 -8.10
C GLN A 85 -2.91 -17.88 -7.36
N LYS A 86 -4.20 -18.20 -7.53
CA LYS A 86 -4.83 -19.42 -7.00
C LYS A 86 -5.32 -20.29 -8.15
N LEU A 87 -4.96 -21.58 -8.12
CA LEU A 87 -5.47 -22.55 -9.11
C LEU A 87 -6.88 -23.00 -8.73
N MET A 88 -7.84 -22.70 -9.60
CA MET A 88 -9.19 -23.24 -9.55
C MET A 88 -9.32 -24.44 -10.49
N ARG A 89 -9.56 -25.62 -9.91
CA ARG A 89 -9.90 -26.83 -10.67
C ARG A 89 -11.41 -26.87 -10.89
N LYS A 90 -11.84 -26.69 -12.13
CA LYS A 90 -13.24 -26.87 -12.50
C LYS A 90 -13.55 -28.38 -12.53
N LYS A 91 -14.54 -28.84 -11.76
CA LYS A 91 -15.01 -30.23 -11.82
C LYS A 91 -15.54 -30.49 -13.24
N VAL A 92 -14.96 -31.47 -13.92
CA VAL A 92 -15.43 -31.91 -15.24
C VAL A 92 -16.83 -32.51 -15.08
N LYS A 93 -17.80 -32.11 -15.91
CA LYS A 93 -19.14 -32.70 -15.91
C LYS A 93 -19.02 -34.22 -16.16
N LYS A 94 -19.65 -35.04 -15.30
CA LYS A 94 -19.74 -36.50 -15.47
C LYS A 94 -20.33 -36.80 -16.86
N GLY A 95 -19.51 -37.32 -17.77
CA GLY A 95 -19.94 -37.72 -19.12
C GLY A 95 -18.98 -37.35 -20.26
N ALA A 96 -18.08 -36.38 -20.06
CA ALA A 96 -17.12 -35.99 -21.09
C ALA A 96 -15.90 -36.95 -21.12
N LYS A 97 -15.95 -38.00 -21.95
CA LYS A 97 -14.77 -38.82 -22.25
C LYS A 97 -13.72 -37.94 -22.96
N ASN A 98 -12.50 -37.89 -22.43
CA ASN A 98 -11.29 -37.23 -22.98
C ASN A 98 -11.15 -35.69 -22.88
N VAL A 99 -11.78 -35.00 -21.93
CA VAL A 99 -11.47 -33.58 -21.69
C VAL A 99 -10.43 -33.45 -20.58
N LYS A 100 -9.23 -32.96 -20.90
CA LYS A 100 -8.20 -32.61 -19.90
C LYS A 100 -8.80 -31.59 -18.91
N PRO A 101 -8.57 -31.73 -17.59
CA PRO A 101 -9.06 -30.75 -16.63
C PRO A 101 -8.49 -29.36 -16.94
N ILE A 102 -9.37 -28.41 -17.28
CA ILE A 102 -9.00 -27.01 -17.48
C ILE A 102 -8.70 -26.44 -16.10
N THR A 103 -7.45 -26.04 -15.90
CA THR A 103 -7.03 -25.36 -14.68
C THR A 103 -7.07 -23.88 -14.97
N LYS A 104 -7.93 -23.13 -14.27
CA LYS A 104 -8.00 -21.67 -14.36
C LYS A 104 -7.19 -21.09 -13.19
N THR A 105 -6.36 -20.10 -13.46
CA THR A 105 -5.70 -19.29 -12.43
C THR A 105 -6.47 -18.00 -12.23
N GLU A 106 -6.63 -17.57 -10.99
CA GLU A 106 -7.21 -16.27 -10.64
C GLU A 106 -6.25 -15.52 -9.71
N PRO A 107 -6.09 -14.19 -9.87
CA PRO A 107 -5.32 -13.37 -8.93
C PRO A 107 -5.86 -13.53 -7.50
N CYS A 108 -4.98 -13.43 -6.52
CA CYS A 108 -5.37 -13.45 -5.11
C CYS A 108 -4.45 -12.57 -4.28
N GLU A 109 -4.90 -12.26 -3.06
CA GLU A 109 -4.12 -11.51 -2.09
C GLU A 109 -2.83 -12.25 -1.75
N SER A 110 -1.73 -11.49 -1.81
CA SER A 110 -0.38 -11.92 -1.51
C SER A 110 0.47 -10.67 -1.31
N PHE A 111 1.35 -10.69 -0.31
CA PHE A 111 2.36 -9.65 -0.11
C PHE A 111 3.18 -9.40 -1.39
N PHE A 112 3.42 -10.45 -2.18
CA PHE A 112 4.23 -10.35 -3.39
C PHE A 112 3.56 -9.56 -4.54
N ASN A 113 2.28 -9.19 -4.41
CA ASN A 113 1.65 -8.19 -5.28
C ASN A 113 2.32 -6.81 -5.14
N PHE A 114 2.99 -6.53 -4.01
CA PHE A 114 3.80 -5.33 -3.80
C PHE A 114 4.88 -5.13 -4.87
N PHE A 115 5.39 -6.20 -5.48
CA PHE A 115 6.37 -6.12 -6.58
C PHE A 115 5.73 -5.99 -7.97
N ALA A 116 4.41 -5.94 -8.04
CA ALA A 116 3.63 -5.69 -9.25
C ALA A 116 2.74 -4.47 -9.02
N PRO A 117 3.31 -3.26 -8.83
CA PRO A 117 2.53 -2.06 -8.56
C PRO A 117 1.57 -1.75 -9.71
N PRO A 118 0.47 -1.03 -9.44
CA PRO A 118 -0.41 -0.54 -10.49
C PRO A 118 0.36 0.33 -11.48
N ARG A 119 -0.06 0.30 -12.75
CA ARG A 119 0.54 1.11 -13.80
C ARG A 119 -0.27 2.39 -13.96
N VAL A 120 0.42 3.52 -13.99
CA VAL A 120 -0.16 4.78 -14.43
C VAL A 120 -0.37 4.69 -15.95
N PRO A 121 -1.61 4.90 -16.45
CA PRO A 121 -1.88 5.03 -17.87
C PRO A 121 -1.07 6.19 -18.47
N ASP A 122 -0.70 6.08 -19.74
CA ASP A 122 -0.06 7.19 -20.44
C ASP A 122 -1.08 8.33 -20.63
N ASP A 123 -0.63 9.59 -20.72
CA ASP A 123 -1.49 10.79 -20.88
C ASP A 123 -2.48 10.71 -22.07
N ASP A 124 -2.20 9.86 -23.06
CA ASP A 124 -3.03 9.63 -24.23
C ASP A 124 -4.20 8.64 -23.98
N GLU A 125 -4.23 7.97 -22.83
CA GLU A 125 -5.29 7.04 -22.43
C GLU A 125 -6.35 7.75 -21.57
N GLU A 126 -7.51 8.05 -22.18
CA GLU A 126 -8.66 8.62 -21.47
C GLU A 126 -9.24 7.58 -20.49
N ILE A 127 -8.86 7.69 -19.22
CA ILE A 127 -9.49 6.97 -18.12
C ILE A 127 -10.66 7.78 -17.55
N ASP A 128 -11.70 7.06 -17.16
CA ASP A 128 -12.84 7.64 -16.44
C ASP A 128 -12.39 8.16 -15.07
N HIS A 129 -13.03 9.22 -14.57
CA HIS A 129 -12.72 9.87 -13.30
C HIS A 129 -12.71 8.85 -12.15
N ASP A 130 -13.74 8.00 -12.08
CA ASP A 130 -13.88 6.98 -11.04
C ASP A 130 -12.70 5.98 -11.03
N LYS A 131 -12.15 5.67 -12.22
CA LYS A 131 -10.98 4.78 -12.33
C LYS A 131 -9.68 5.48 -11.99
N ALA A 132 -9.57 6.78 -12.28
CA ALA A 132 -8.42 7.58 -11.91
C ALA A 132 -8.31 7.69 -10.38
N GLU A 133 -9.44 7.93 -9.70
CA GLU A 133 -9.53 7.97 -8.24
C GLU A 133 -9.17 6.60 -7.61
N GLU A 134 -9.76 5.50 -8.10
CA GLU A 134 -9.41 4.15 -7.61
C GLU A 134 -7.91 3.83 -7.81
N LEU A 135 -7.33 4.24 -8.95
CA LEU A 135 -5.91 4.04 -9.21
C LEU A 135 -5.04 4.84 -8.25
N GLN A 136 -5.41 6.09 -7.97
CA GLN A 136 -4.71 6.95 -7.02
C GLN A 136 -4.71 6.34 -5.62
N ASP A 137 -5.87 5.88 -5.12
CA ASP A 137 -5.99 5.23 -3.81
C ASP A 137 -5.07 4.01 -3.68
N ILE A 138 -5.01 3.17 -4.73
CA ILE A 138 -4.15 1.97 -4.74
C ILE A 138 -2.67 2.38 -4.75
N MET A 139 -2.30 3.44 -5.48
CA MET A 139 -0.92 3.94 -5.51
C MET A 139 -0.49 4.55 -4.18
N GLU A 140 -1.37 5.31 -3.52
CA GLU A 140 -1.12 5.88 -2.20
C GLU A 140 -0.96 4.77 -1.15
N GLN A 141 -1.82 3.75 -1.18
CA GLN A 141 -1.69 2.58 -0.30
C GLN A 141 -0.37 1.84 -0.53
N ASP A 142 0.02 1.62 -1.79
CA ASP A 142 1.28 0.97 -2.14
C ASP A 142 2.48 1.79 -1.65
N TYR A 143 2.43 3.11 -1.79
CA TYR A 143 3.46 4.03 -1.28
C TYR A 143 3.54 4.02 0.24
N ALA A 144 2.41 4.04 0.95
CA ALA A 144 2.35 3.97 2.41
C ALA A 144 3.01 2.70 2.95
N ILE A 145 2.85 1.57 2.25
CA ILE A 145 3.57 0.33 2.57
C ILE A 145 5.08 0.52 2.35
N GLY A 146 5.48 1.08 1.20
CA GLY A 146 6.90 1.31 0.87
C GLY A 146 7.61 2.25 1.85
N SER A 147 6.99 3.37 2.21
CA SER A 147 7.51 4.33 3.18
C SER A 147 7.59 3.74 4.58
N THR A 148 6.58 2.96 5.00
CA THR A 148 6.61 2.23 6.28
C THR A 148 7.80 1.28 6.37
N ILE A 149 8.10 0.54 5.29
CA ILE A 149 9.28 -0.34 5.25
C ILE A 149 10.57 0.48 5.40
N ARG A 150 10.67 1.60 4.67
CA ARG A 150 11.83 2.49 4.70
C ARG A 150 12.07 3.13 6.07
N ASP A 151 11.02 3.70 6.65
CA ASP A 151 11.12 4.64 7.78
C ASP A 151 10.89 3.96 9.14
N LYS A 152 10.07 2.90 9.18
CA LYS A 152 9.74 2.19 10.43
C LYS A 152 10.42 0.83 10.51
N ILE A 153 10.37 0.02 9.45
CA ILE A 153 10.86 -1.37 9.52
C ILE A 153 12.38 -1.45 9.48
N ILE A 154 13.02 -0.88 8.46
CA ILE A 154 14.48 -1.00 8.27
C ILE A 154 15.26 -0.43 9.48
N PRO A 155 14.94 0.77 10.01
CA PRO A 155 15.71 1.35 11.12
C PRO A 155 15.62 0.57 12.43
N ARG A 156 14.51 -0.17 12.65
CA ARG A 156 14.24 -0.91 13.89
C ARG A 156 13.97 -2.40 13.64
N ALA A 157 14.59 -2.97 12.59
CA ALA A 157 14.29 -4.32 12.11
C ALA A 157 14.42 -5.41 13.19
N VAL A 158 15.44 -5.28 14.06
CA VAL A 158 15.65 -6.21 15.18
C VAL A 158 14.50 -6.13 16.17
N SER A 159 14.08 -4.93 16.56
CA SER A 159 12.99 -4.73 17.54
C SER A 159 11.63 -5.20 17.01
N TRP A 160 11.37 -5.02 15.71
CA TRP A 160 10.19 -5.60 15.04
C TRP A 160 10.24 -7.13 14.91
N TYR A 161 11.44 -7.72 14.91
CA TYR A 161 11.63 -9.17 14.87
C TYR A 161 11.50 -9.79 16.27
N THR A 162 12.04 -9.14 17.30
CA THR A 162 11.95 -9.59 18.70
C THR A 162 10.56 -9.35 19.30
N GLY A 163 9.73 -8.52 18.66
CA GLY A 163 8.40 -8.16 19.16
C GLY A 163 8.46 -7.17 20.33
N GLU A 164 9.60 -6.48 20.50
CA GLU A 164 9.78 -5.44 21.52
C GLU A 164 9.09 -4.12 21.12
N LEU A 165 8.73 -3.99 19.84
CA LEU A 165 7.86 -2.94 19.33
C LEU A 165 6.47 -3.54 19.08
N GLU A 166 5.48 -2.99 19.78
CA GLU A 166 4.08 -3.06 19.40
C GLU A 166 3.76 -1.80 18.59
N ASP A 167 2.87 -1.88 17.61
CA ASP A 167 2.51 -0.74 16.74
C ASP A 167 1.65 0.28 17.52
N THR A 168 2.24 0.93 18.54
CA THR A 168 1.56 1.88 19.42
C THR A 168 1.38 3.27 18.78
N GLU A 169 2.03 3.54 17.66
CA GLU A 169 2.10 4.89 17.06
C GLU A 169 1.05 5.14 15.96
N ILE A 170 0.00 4.32 15.85
CA ILE A 170 -1.13 4.59 14.93
C ILE A 170 -2.16 5.57 15.55
N TYR A 171 -2.11 5.80 16.87
CA TYR A 171 -3.10 6.64 17.56
C TYR A 171 -2.66 8.08 17.83
N GLU A 172 -1.43 8.48 17.49
CA GLU A 172 -0.91 9.80 17.85
C GLU A 172 -1.13 10.91 16.79
N ASP A 173 -1.66 10.58 15.60
CA ASP A 173 -1.85 11.56 14.51
C ASP A 173 -3.34 11.90 14.22
N ALA A 174 -4.24 11.57 15.15
CA ALA A 174 -5.69 11.80 14.97
C ALA A 174 -6.31 12.79 15.97
N ASP A 175 -5.53 13.47 16.83
CA ASP A 175 -6.08 14.38 17.86
C ASP A 175 -5.25 15.65 18.14
N GLU A 176 -4.62 16.25 17.12
CA GLU A 176 -4.09 17.62 17.22
C GLU A 176 -4.95 18.61 16.40
N SER A 177 -6.26 18.58 16.64
CA SER A 177 -7.14 19.70 16.30
C SER A 177 -8.08 19.98 17.48
N GLY A 178 -7.48 20.39 18.60
CA GLY A 178 -8.18 20.58 19.87
C GLY A 178 -7.64 21.73 20.70
N ASP A 179 -7.44 22.92 20.11
CA ASP A 179 -7.41 24.19 20.88
C ASP A 179 -7.54 25.40 19.94
N LEU A 180 -8.75 25.94 19.80
CA LEU A 180 -8.94 27.37 19.59
C LEU A 180 -10.08 27.83 20.51
N GLY A 181 -9.70 28.08 21.77
CA GLY A 181 -10.05 29.31 22.47
C GLY A 181 -11.50 29.75 22.41
N ASP A 182 -12.27 29.18 23.33
CA ASP A 182 -13.47 29.79 23.91
C ASP A 182 -13.08 31.11 24.58
N GLU A 183 -13.41 32.25 23.95
CA GLU A 183 -13.45 33.55 24.61
C GLU A 183 -14.88 34.09 24.54
N GLU A 184 -15.62 33.77 25.61
CA GLU A 184 -16.85 34.39 26.07
C GLU A 184 -16.68 35.92 26.20
N GLU A 185 -17.47 36.72 25.46
CA GLU A 185 -17.83 38.08 25.89
C GLU A 185 -19.35 38.22 25.91
N ASP A 186 -19.89 38.08 27.12
CA ASP A 186 -21.26 38.34 27.53
C ASP A 186 -21.56 39.85 27.61
N ASP A 187 -22.75 40.21 27.14
CA ASP A 187 -23.68 41.29 27.51
C ASP A 187 -23.22 42.76 27.69
N ASP A 188 -23.91 43.67 26.97
CA ASP A 188 -24.79 44.61 27.65
C ASP A 188 -25.81 45.27 26.68
N ASP A 189 -27.08 45.23 27.10
CA ASP A 189 -28.27 45.91 26.62
C ASP A 189 -28.09 47.43 26.38
N ASP A 190 -28.78 48.00 25.38
CA ASP A 190 -29.65 49.15 25.64
C ASP A 190 -30.73 49.36 24.57
N GLU A 191 -31.91 49.73 25.06
CA GLU A 191 -33.20 49.87 24.42
C GLU A 191 -33.30 51.01 23.38
N GLY A 192 -34.32 50.94 22.51
CA GLY A 192 -34.82 52.14 21.84
C GLY A 192 -35.80 51.88 20.69
N GLY A 193 -37.06 51.62 21.03
CA GLY A 193 -38.13 51.38 20.05
C GLY A 193 -38.58 52.60 19.25
N SER A 194 -39.32 52.34 18.17
CA SER A 194 -40.56 53.05 17.81
C SER A 194 -41.16 52.43 16.55
N ASP A 195 -42.42 52.00 16.68
CA ASP A 195 -43.37 51.80 15.60
C ASP A 195 -43.35 52.94 14.56
N SER A 196 -43.64 52.61 13.30
CA SER A 196 -44.77 53.22 12.61
C SER A 196 -45.11 52.46 11.33
N ASP A 197 -46.37 52.06 11.25
CA ASP A 197 -47.14 51.76 10.03
C ASP A 197 -46.87 52.76 8.90
N ASP A 198 -46.96 52.33 7.63
CA ASP A 198 -48.05 52.76 6.74
C ASP A 198 -48.02 52.03 5.37
N ALA A 199 -49.22 51.81 4.85
CA ALA A 199 -49.57 51.14 3.62
C ALA A 199 -49.12 51.86 2.33
N LYS A 200 -48.83 51.09 1.27
CA LYS A 200 -49.57 51.17 -0.01
C LYS A 200 -49.25 50.03 -0.96
#